data_AF-A0A520J604-F1
#
_entry.id   AF-A0A520J604-F1
#
_cell.length_a   1.000
_cell.length_b   1.000
_cell.length_c   1.000
_cell.angle_alpha   90.00
_cell.angle_beta   90.00
_cell.angle_gamma   90.00
#
_symmetry.space_group_name_H-M   'P 1'
#
loop_
_entity.id
_entity.type
_entity.pdbx_description
1 polymer ?
#
loop_
_entity_poly.entity_id
_entity_poly.type
_entity_poly.pdbx_seq_one_letter_code
_entity_poly.pdbx_strand_id
1 'polypeptide(L)'
;PLYISFDDERPIVYVTTGPTPDAAPAAMHFLAFDARTGTKMPPYVPGVMAFILKLHTDMFLGFWAEIFLGVMGLLFFAAIVSGVVLYAPFMAKLDFGTLRRGRSKRLGWLDRHNLLGIVTLAWASVVGVTGTINTFVVPITGIWKANGLAEIIASEARTPLPAQRASVQAALDAVQREAPDMKPQFIAFPGVVFSSHHHYAVFLKGATPLTSKMLLPGFVDAATGRLDAVVPMPWYMQAMLLAQPLHFGNYGGLAMKIVWAIFDIVTIIVLGSGLYLWLRRRGGPSDQRVREVVMAGEIA
;
A
#
# COMPACT_ATOMS: atom_id res chain seq x y z
N PRO A 1 -0.48 -27.11 -2.99
CA PRO A 1 -0.63 -25.80 -2.32
C PRO A 1 0.30 -24.78 -2.97
N LEU A 2 -0.09 -23.51 -2.98
CA LEU A 2 0.70 -22.39 -3.47
C LEU A 2 1.26 -21.57 -2.31
N TYR A 3 0.41 -21.26 -1.34
CA TYR A 3 0.77 -20.48 -0.16
C TYR A 3 0.09 -21.01 1.10
N ILE A 4 0.75 -20.82 2.24
CA ILE A 4 0.15 -20.88 3.57
C ILE A 4 0.41 -19.51 4.23
N SER A 5 -0.60 -18.83 4.75
CA SER A 5 -0.41 -17.58 5.51
C SER A 5 -1.11 -17.62 6.86
N PHE A 6 -0.55 -16.89 7.81
CA PHE A 6 -0.99 -16.86 9.20
C PHE A 6 -1.63 -15.51 9.49
N ASP A 7 -2.84 -15.51 10.06
CA ASP A 7 -3.53 -14.28 10.46
C ASP A 7 -2.85 -13.67 11.72
N ASP A 8 -2.76 -12.35 11.73
CA ASP A 8 -2.05 -11.58 12.76
C ASP A 8 -2.81 -11.53 14.10
N GLU A 9 -4.13 -11.52 14.03
CA GLU A 9 -5.02 -11.23 15.16
C GLU A 9 -5.87 -12.45 15.55
N ARG A 10 -6.12 -13.33 14.59
CA ARG A 10 -7.00 -14.49 14.76
C ARG A 10 -6.18 -15.77 14.59
N PRO A 11 -6.55 -16.86 15.29
CA PRO A 11 -5.93 -18.17 15.10
C PRO A 11 -6.45 -18.81 13.80
N ILE A 12 -6.16 -18.17 12.65
CA ILE A 12 -6.60 -18.60 11.33
C ILE A 12 -5.38 -18.82 10.46
N VAL A 13 -5.36 -19.96 9.77
CA VAL A 13 -4.40 -20.27 8.71
C VAL A 13 -5.13 -20.26 7.38
N TYR A 14 -4.63 -19.47 6.45
CA TYR A 14 -5.09 -19.46 5.07
C TYR A 14 -4.22 -20.38 4.23
N VAL A 15 -4.85 -21.20 3.41
CA VAL A 15 -4.18 -22.06 2.42
C VAL A 15 -4.69 -21.68 1.04
N THR A 16 -3.78 -21.22 0.19
CA THR A 16 -4.08 -20.95 -1.22
C THR A 16 -3.66 -22.15 -2.04
N THR A 17 -4.58 -22.69 -2.85
CA THR A 17 -4.30 -23.77 -3.80
C THR A 17 -4.60 -23.31 -5.23
N GLY A 18 -4.00 -23.98 -6.20
CA GLY A 18 -4.23 -23.75 -7.62
C GLY A 18 -3.73 -24.94 -8.43
N PRO A 19 -4.11 -25.04 -9.71
CA PRO A 19 -3.76 -26.17 -10.57
C PRO A 19 -2.26 -26.25 -10.85
N THR A 20 -1.58 -25.10 -10.95
CA THR A 20 -0.16 -24.97 -11.24
C THR A 20 0.48 -23.88 -10.37
N PRO A 21 1.82 -23.88 -10.18
CA PRO A 21 2.51 -22.85 -9.40
C PRO A 21 2.32 -21.41 -9.92
N ASP A 22 2.08 -21.26 -11.23
CA ASP A 22 1.86 -20.01 -11.95
C ASP A 22 0.38 -19.70 -12.22
N ALA A 23 -0.54 -20.42 -11.56
CA ALA A 23 -1.97 -20.25 -11.75
C ALA A 23 -2.41 -18.78 -11.61
N ALA A 24 -3.25 -18.30 -12.53
CA ALA A 24 -3.81 -16.96 -12.44
C ALA A 24 -4.69 -16.80 -11.18
N PRO A 25 -4.81 -15.59 -10.60
CA PRO A 25 -5.59 -15.38 -9.37
C PRO A 25 -7.03 -15.92 -9.42
N ALA A 26 -7.68 -15.87 -10.58
CA ALA A 26 -9.04 -16.39 -10.77
C ALA A 26 -9.15 -17.93 -10.68
N ALA A 27 -8.05 -18.66 -10.88
CA ALA A 27 -7.98 -20.11 -10.75
C ALA A 27 -7.48 -20.57 -9.38
N MET A 28 -7.17 -19.64 -8.48
CA MET A 28 -6.75 -19.95 -7.12
C MET A 28 -7.96 -20.17 -6.20
N HIS A 29 -7.85 -21.10 -5.26
CA HIS A 29 -8.83 -21.32 -4.20
C HIS A 29 -8.25 -20.91 -2.86
N PHE A 30 -8.98 -20.08 -2.14
CA PHE A 30 -8.61 -19.61 -0.80
C PHE A 30 -9.41 -20.41 0.24
N LEU A 31 -8.69 -21.16 1.06
CA LEU A 31 -9.25 -21.94 2.15
C LEU A 31 -8.78 -21.32 3.46
N ALA A 32 -9.69 -21.18 4.42
CA ALA A 32 -9.36 -20.73 5.77
C ALA A 32 -9.62 -21.87 6.75
N PHE A 33 -8.71 -22.05 7.71
CA PHE A 33 -8.78 -23.08 8.73
C PHE A 33 -8.52 -22.46 10.10
N ASP A 34 -9.23 -22.91 11.13
CA ASP A 34 -8.88 -22.56 12.51
C ASP A 34 -7.58 -23.28 12.88
N ALA A 35 -6.57 -22.51 13.29
CA ALA A 35 -5.23 -22.99 13.61
C ALA A 35 -5.20 -23.95 14.81
N ARG A 36 -6.21 -23.89 15.68
CA ARG A 36 -6.28 -24.68 16.93
C ARG A 36 -6.94 -26.04 16.70
N THR A 37 -7.91 -26.11 15.79
CA THR A 37 -8.75 -27.30 15.57
C THR A 37 -8.58 -27.94 14.19
N GLY A 38 -8.00 -27.22 13.24
CA GLY A 38 -7.92 -27.65 11.84
C GLY A 38 -9.26 -27.60 11.08
N THR A 39 -10.32 -27.07 11.70
CA THR A 39 -11.64 -27.01 11.05
C THR A 39 -11.66 -25.97 9.95
N LYS A 40 -12.15 -26.36 8.76
CA LYS A 40 -12.35 -25.44 7.63
C LYS A 40 -13.42 -24.40 7.99
N MET A 41 -13.07 -23.13 7.81
CA MET A 41 -13.97 -22.00 8.02
C MET A 41 -14.91 -21.82 6.82
N PRO A 42 -16.10 -21.22 7.03
CA PRO A 42 -16.98 -20.84 5.93
C PRO A 42 -16.28 -19.87 4.96
N PRO A 43 -16.64 -19.91 3.67
CA PRO A 43 -16.03 -19.04 2.67
C PRO A 43 -16.32 -17.57 2.96
N TYR A 44 -15.35 -16.71 2.66
CA TYR A 44 -15.54 -15.26 2.70
C TYR A 44 -16.55 -14.83 1.64
N VAL A 45 -17.58 -14.10 2.05
CA VAL A 45 -18.57 -13.51 1.14
C VAL A 45 -18.21 -12.03 0.93
N PRO A 46 -17.88 -11.61 -0.30
CA PRO A 46 -17.55 -10.21 -0.59
C PRO A 46 -18.76 -9.30 -0.33
N GLY A 47 -18.56 -8.26 0.48
CA GLY A 47 -19.55 -7.21 0.71
C GLY A 47 -19.23 -5.91 -0.04
N VAL A 48 -19.97 -4.85 0.25
CA VAL A 48 -19.77 -3.50 -0.34
C VAL A 48 -18.34 -2.99 -0.17
N MET A 49 -17.70 -3.27 0.96
CA MET A 49 -16.31 -2.87 1.19
C MET A 49 -15.32 -3.56 0.24
N ALA A 50 -15.60 -4.80 -0.19
CA ALA A 50 -14.76 -5.48 -1.19
C ALA A 50 -14.89 -4.82 -2.57
N PHE A 51 -16.09 -4.35 -2.93
CA PHE A 51 -16.31 -3.57 -4.13
C PHE A 51 -15.55 -2.23 -4.09
N ILE A 52 -15.68 -1.48 -2.99
CA ILE A 52 -14.99 -0.19 -2.81
C ILE A 52 -13.48 -0.38 -2.84
N LEU A 53 -12.96 -1.40 -2.15
CA LEU A 53 -11.53 -1.72 -2.16
C LEU A 53 -11.04 -1.96 -3.60
N LYS A 54 -11.75 -2.81 -4.35
CA LYS A 54 -11.34 -3.12 -5.72
C LYS A 54 -11.42 -1.89 -6.65
N LEU A 55 -12.48 -1.08 -6.51
CA LEU A 55 -12.57 0.20 -7.20
C LEU A 55 -11.37 1.11 -6.89
N HIS A 56 -10.95 1.15 -5.62
CA HIS A 56 -9.85 1.99 -5.14
C HIS A 56 -8.47 1.48 -5.54
N THR A 57 -8.26 0.17 -5.62
CA THR A 57 -6.93 -0.41 -5.91
C THR A 57 -6.65 -0.56 -7.39
N ASP A 58 -7.63 -1.05 -8.17
CA ASP A 58 -7.41 -1.43 -9.57
C ASP A 58 -8.54 -0.97 -10.52
N MET A 59 -9.54 -0.25 -10.01
CA MET A 59 -10.71 0.22 -10.79
C MET A 59 -11.42 -0.89 -11.59
N PHE A 60 -11.27 -2.16 -11.20
CA PHE A 60 -11.68 -3.34 -11.95
C PHE A 60 -10.99 -3.53 -13.32
N LEU A 61 -9.90 -2.81 -13.57
CA LEU A 61 -9.12 -2.84 -14.81
C LEU A 61 -7.71 -3.45 -14.64
N GLY A 62 -7.37 -3.87 -13.42
CA GLY A 62 -6.13 -4.58 -13.11
C GLY A 62 -4.89 -3.69 -13.16
N PHE A 63 -3.76 -4.29 -13.55
CA PHE A 63 -2.42 -3.69 -13.44
C PHE A 63 -2.30 -2.27 -14.03
N TRP A 64 -2.87 -2.01 -15.21
CA TRP A 64 -2.74 -0.69 -15.83
C TRP A 64 -3.46 0.41 -15.06
N ALA A 65 -4.56 0.07 -14.38
CA ALA A 65 -5.23 1.02 -13.49
C ALA A 65 -4.46 1.24 -12.19
N GLU A 66 -3.76 0.23 -11.65
CA GLU A 66 -2.84 0.43 -10.53
C GLU A 66 -1.76 1.47 -10.90
N ILE A 67 -1.10 1.31 -12.06
CA ILE A 67 -0.08 2.26 -12.53
C ILE A 67 -0.67 3.66 -12.76
N PHE A 68 -1.85 3.74 -13.36
CA PHE A 68 -2.56 5.01 -13.54
C PHE A 68 -2.83 5.71 -12.20
N LEU A 69 -3.33 4.98 -11.20
CA LEU A 69 -3.55 5.50 -9.84
C LEU A 69 -2.23 5.93 -9.18
N GLY A 70 -1.13 5.24 -9.43
CA GLY A 70 0.20 5.64 -8.99
C GLY A 70 0.62 7.00 -9.53
N VAL A 71 0.44 7.21 -10.84
CA VAL A 71 0.69 8.52 -11.49
C VAL A 71 -0.24 9.60 -10.92
N MET A 72 -1.52 9.28 -10.70
CA MET A 72 -2.47 10.22 -10.07
C MET A 72 -2.07 10.55 -8.63
N GLY A 73 -1.54 9.60 -7.88
CA GLY A 73 -0.99 9.84 -6.54
C GLY A 73 0.24 10.76 -6.55
N LEU A 74 1.11 10.64 -7.56
CA LEU A 74 2.23 11.57 -7.77
C LEU A 74 1.73 13.00 -8.08
N LEU A 75 0.72 13.11 -8.94
CA LEU A 75 0.09 14.40 -9.26
C LEU A 75 -0.62 14.99 -8.03
N PHE A 76 -1.27 14.16 -7.23
CA PHE A 76 -1.87 14.56 -5.96
C PHE A 76 -0.81 15.11 -4.98
N PHE A 77 0.32 14.42 -4.84
CA PHE A 77 1.43 14.91 -4.02
C PHE A 77 2.02 16.22 -4.57
N ALA A 78 2.20 16.32 -5.88
CA ALA A 78 2.64 17.57 -6.52
C ALA A 78 1.64 18.72 -6.30
N ALA A 79 0.33 18.42 -6.33
CA ALA A 79 -0.72 19.38 -6.02
C ALA A 79 -0.62 19.87 -4.57
N ILE A 80 -0.36 18.97 -3.61
CA ILE A 80 -0.11 19.33 -2.21
C ILE A 80 1.09 20.27 -2.10
N VAL A 81 2.23 19.92 -2.69
CA VAL A 81 3.44 20.76 -2.69
C VAL A 81 3.14 22.14 -3.29
N SER A 82 2.40 22.18 -4.41
CA SER A 82 1.99 23.45 -5.02
C SER A 82 1.09 24.27 -4.08
N GLY A 83 0.19 23.61 -3.35
CA GLY A 83 -0.68 24.24 -2.36
C GLY A 83 0.09 24.89 -1.22
N VAL A 84 1.16 24.23 -0.72
CA VAL A 84 2.04 24.78 0.32
C VAL A 84 2.79 26.02 -0.18
N VAL A 85 3.34 25.95 -1.40
CA VAL A 85 4.05 27.08 -2.03
C VAL A 85 3.12 28.29 -2.17
N LEU A 86 1.85 28.06 -2.54
CA LEU A 86 0.85 29.11 -2.62
C LEU A 86 0.36 29.58 -1.23
N TYR A 87 0.26 28.69 -0.25
CA TYR A 87 -0.22 29.01 1.09
C TYR A 87 0.62 30.08 1.78
N ALA A 88 1.95 29.96 1.70
CA ALA A 88 2.90 30.85 2.38
C ALA A 88 2.66 32.35 2.11
N PRO A 89 2.66 32.87 0.87
CA PRO A 89 2.44 34.29 0.62
C PRO A 89 1.00 34.76 0.94
N PHE A 90 0.00 33.89 0.82
CA PHE A 90 -1.41 34.26 1.04
C PHE A 90 -1.77 34.34 2.52
N MET A 91 -1.16 33.51 3.36
CA MET A 91 -1.46 33.43 4.80
C MET A 91 -0.38 34.07 5.68
N ALA A 92 0.77 34.50 5.14
CA ALA A 92 1.86 35.13 5.90
C ALA A 92 1.43 36.37 6.73
N LYS A 93 0.35 37.05 6.35
CA LYS A 93 -0.15 38.27 7.01
C LYS A 93 -1.35 38.01 7.93
N LEU A 94 -1.71 36.74 8.14
CA LEU A 94 -2.87 36.35 8.93
C LEU A 94 -2.41 35.40 10.03
N ASP A 95 -2.98 35.57 11.23
CA ASP A 95 -2.78 34.59 12.30
C ASP A 95 -3.36 33.23 11.86
N PHE A 96 -2.72 32.16 12.28
CA PHE A 96 -3.19 30.80 11.99
C PHE A 96 -4.63 30.61 12.46
N GLY A 97 -5.48 30.06 11.60
CA GLY A 97 -6.90 29.86 11.90
C GLY A 97 -7.81 31.07 11.66
N THR A 98 -7.29 32.19 11.17
CA THR A 98 -8.12 33.36 10.83
C THR A 98 -9.11 33.04 9.71
N LEU A 99 -10.40 33.09 10.02
CA LEU A 99 -11.50 32.98 9.04
C LEU A 99 -12.12 34.36 8.83
N ARG A 100 -11.95 34.95 7.63
CA ARG A 100 -12.47 36.29 7.34
C ARG A 100 -13.99 36.23 7.16
N ARG A 101 -14.73 36.61 8.20
CA ARG A 101 -16.19 36.72 8.21
C ARG A 101 -16.62 38.09 7.65
N GLY A 102 -17.70 38.15 6.86
CA GLY A 102 -18.27 39.40 6.34
C GLY A 102 -17.84 39.84 4.93
N ARG A 103 -17.03 39.04 4.22
CA ARG A 103 -16.66 39.26 2.80
C ARG A 103 -17.41 38.30 1.86
N SER A 104 -17.03 38.27 0.58
CA SER A 104 -17.65 37.40 -0.43
C SER A 104 -17.65 35.92 0.00
N LYS A 105 -18.71 35.19 -0.35
CA LYS A 105 -18.84 33.75 -0.04
C LYS A 105 -17.64 32.93 -0.53
N ARG A 106 -17.02 33.34 -1.65
CA ARG A 106 -15.81 32.71 -2.22
C ARG A 106 -14.60 32.85 -1.28
N LEU A 107 -14.39 34.03 -0.70
CA LEU A 107 -13.27 34.25 0.22
C LEU A 107 -13.40 33.38 1.48
N GLY A 108 -14.60 33.27 2.04
CA GLY A 108 -14.84 32.38 3.18
C GLY A 108 -14.59 30.90 2.86
N TRP A 109 -14.91 30.46 1.63
CA TRP A 109 -14.57 29.10 1.18
C TRP A 109 -13.07 28.90 0.97
N LEU A 110 -12.37 29.90 0.44
CA LEU A 110 -10.91 29.89 0.29
C LEU A 110 -10.21 29.78 1.66
N ASP A 111 -10.65 30.56 2.65
CA ASP A 111 -10.09 30.53 4.00
C ASP A 111 -10.27 29.15 4.65
N ARG A 112 -11.47 28.55 4.51
CA ARG A 112 -11.73 27.18 4.99
C ARG A 112 -10.90 26.14 4.24
N HIS A 113 -10.78 26.25 2.91
CA HIS A 113 -9.96 25.33 2.12
C HIS A 113 -8.49 25.39 2.55
N ASN A 114 -7.94 26.59 2.74
CA ASN A 114 -6.57 26.79 3.20
C ASN A 114 -6.35 26.25 4.62
N LEU A 115 -7.29 26.51 5.54
CA LEU A 115 -7.19 26.04 6.93
C LEU A 115 -7.26 24.52 7.01
N LEU A 116 -8.25 23.89 6.37
CA LEU A 116 -8.39 22.44 6.40
C LEU A 116 -7.22 21.77 5.66
N GLY A 117 -6.80 22.33 4.52
CA GLY A 117 -5.67 21.82 3.74
C GLY A 117 -4.35 21.85 4.51
N ILE A 118 -4.05 22.93 5.25
CA ILE A 118 -2.82 22.98 6.06
C ILE A 118 -2.88 22.04 7.26
N VAL A 119 -4.06 21.90 7.88
CA VAL A 119 -4.27 20.98 9.02
C VAL A 119 -4.08 19.52 8.58
N THR A 120 -4.53 19.16 7.38
CA THR A 120 -4.37 17.79 6.86
C THR A 120 -3.09 17.57 6.07
N LEU A 121 -2.26 18.60 5.87
CA LEU A 121 -1.10 18.58 4.97
C LEU A 121 -0.21 17.36 5.18
N ALA A 122 0.31 17.20 6.41
CA ALA A 122 1.26 16.14 6.71
C ALA A 122 0.65 14.75 6.50
N TRP A 123 -0.59 14.57 6.96
CA TRP A 123 -1.31 13.31 6.81
C TRP A 123 -1.61 13.01 5.33
N ALA A 124 -2.12 13.99 4.57
CA ALA A 124 -2.43 13.83 3.15
C ALA A 124 -1.18 13.56 2.32
N SER A 125 -0.04 14.15 2.68
CA SER A 125 1.27 13.84 2.08
C SER A 125 1.68 12.39 2.36
N VAL A 126 1.58 11.92 3.61
CA VAL A 126 1.90 10.53 3.96
C VAL A 126 1.01 9.56 3.19
N VAL A 127 -0.31 9.74 3.24
CA VAL A 127 -1.27 8.86 2.55
C VAL A 127 -1.07 8.90 1.03
N GLY A 128 -0.85 10.08 0.44
CA GLY A 128 -0.59 10.23 -1.00
C GLY A 128 0.69 9.51 -1.44
N VAL A 129 1.81 9.75 -0.77
CA VAL A 129 3.10 9.11 -1.11
C VAL A 129 3.04 7.61 -0.92
N THR A 130 2.51 7.16 0.22
CA THR A 130 2.42 5.72 0.53
C THR A 130 1.44 4.99 -0.38
N GLY A 131 0.34 5.63 -0.79
CA GLY A 131 -0.60 5.11 -1.77
C GLY A 131 0.06 4.92 -3.14
N THR A 132 0.83 5.91 -3.59
CA THR A 132 1.66 5.78 -4.81
C THR A 132 2.68 4.65 -4.69
N ILE A 133 3.34 4.47 -3.55
CA ILE A 133 4.28 3.35 -3.37
C ILE A 133 3.55 2.01 -3.50
N ASN A 134 2.36 1.89 -2.90
CA ASN A 134 1.56 0.67 -2.94
C ASN A 134 1.15 0.28 -4.37
N THR A 135 0.89 1.24 -5.26
CA THR A 135 0.55 0.93 -6.66
C THR A 135 1.72 0.33 -7.45
N PHE A 136 2.95 0.48 -6.96
CA PHE A 136 4.15 -0.11 -7.57
C PHE A 136 4.56 -1.45 -6.93
N VAL A 137 3.69 -2.08 -6.14
CA VAL A 137 4.00 -3.36 -5.46
C VAL A 137 4.45 -4.45 -6.44
N VAL A 138 3.79 -4.58 -7.58
CA VAL A 138 4.10 -5.58 -8.62
C VAL A 138 5.51 -5.38 -9.19
N PRO A 139 5.86 -4.20 -9.76
CA PRO A 139 7.21 -3.99 -10.31
C PRO A 139 8.30 -4.02 -9.23
N ILE A 140 8.06 -3.48 -8.03
CA ILE A 140 9.02 -3.52 -6.91
C ILE A 140 9.32 -4.98 -6.51
N THR A 141 8.28 -5.80 -6.37
CA THR A 141 8.44 -7.23 -6.09
C THR A 141 9.14 -7.94 -7.23
N GLY A 142 8.86 -7.58 -8.50
CA GLY A 142 9.55 -8.11 -9.67
C GLY A 142 11.06 -7.86 -9.64
N ILE A 143 11.47 -6.62 -9.31
CA ILE A 143 12.89 -6.25 -9.15
C ILE A 143 13.53 -7.02 -7.99
N TRP A 144 12.82 -7.15 -6.86
CA TRP A 144 13.31 -7.93 -5.74
C TRP A 144 13.54 -9.39 -6.12
N LYS A 145 12.61 -10.03 -6.83
CA LYS A 145 12.80 -11.42 -7.28
C LYS A 145 13.99 -11.55 -8.23
N ALA A 146 14.08 -10.67 -9.23
CA ALA A 146 15.12 -10.74 -10.25
C ALA A 146 16.53 -10.64 -9.65
N ASN A 147 16.69 -9.93 -8.54
CA ASN A 147 17.99 -9.70 -7.90
C ASN A 147 18.20 -10.58 -6.65
N GLY A 148 17.22 -10.58 -5.73
CA GLY A 148 17.33 -11.23 -4.43
C GLY A 148 17.09 -12.74 -4.44
N LEU A 149 16.34 -13.27 -5.41
CA LEU A 149 16.21 -14.72 -5.62
C LEU A 149 17.27 -15.28 -6.56
N ALA A 150 18.01 -14.44 -7.29
CA ALA A 150 18.97 -14.90 -8.29
C ALA A 150 20.05 -15.82 -7.70
N GLU A 151 20.57 -15.48 -6.52
CA GLU A 151 21.57 -16.29 -5.83
C GLU A 151 20.98 -17.64 -5.35
N ILE A 152 19.75 -17.63 -4.83
CA ILE A 152 19.03 -18.83 -4.39
C ILE A 152 18.69 -19.77 -5.56
N ILE A 153 18.31 -19.19 -6.70
CA ILE A 153 18.04 -19.92 -7.94
C ILE A 153 19.36 -20.43 -8.53
N ALA A 154 20.46 -19.69 -8.41
CA ALA A 154 21.77 -20.14 -8.86
C ALA A 154 22.30 -21.32 -8.02
N SER A 155 22.00 -21.36 -6.72
CA SER A 155 22.34 -22.47 -5.82
C SER A 155 21.39 -23.67 -5.94
N GLU A 156 20.34 -23.56 -6.74
CA GLU A 156 19.30 -24.57 -6.88
C GLU A 156 19.81 -25.84 -7.58
N ALA A 157 19.53 -26.99 -6.97
CA ALA A 157 19.79 -28.27 -7.60
C ALA A 157 18.95 -28.43 -8.88
N ARG A 158 19.58 -28.76 -10.00
CA ARG A 158 18.90 -28.96 -11.30
C ARG A 158 18.13 -30.30 -11.40
N THR A 159 18.16 -31.11 -10.36
CA THR A 159 17.41 -32.37 -10.28
C THR A 159 15.93 -32.08 -10.06
N PRO A 160 14.97 -32.80 -10.64
CA PRO A 160 13.54 -32.58 -10.35
C PRO A 160 13.21 -32.76 -8.86
N LEU A 161 12.25 -31.97 -8.35
CA LEU A 161 11.72 -32.17 -7.00
C LEU A 161 11.12 -33.58 -6.83
N PRO A 162 11.43 -34.29 -5.73
CA PRO A 162 10.85 -35.59 -5.46
C PRO A 162 9.33 -35.48 -5.22
N ALA A 163 8.62 -36.58 -5.50
CA ALA A 163 7.17 -36.66 -5.25
C ALA A 163 6.84 -36.48 -3.75
N GLN A 164 7.67 -37.05 -2.88
CA GLN A 164 7.62 -36.81 -1.45
C GLN A 164 8.59 -35.70 -1.08
N ARG A 165 8.06 -34.59 -0.58
CA ARG A 165 8.83 -33.42 -0.16
C ARG A 165 9.10 -33.46 1.33
N ALA A 166 10.10 -32.70 1.77
CA ALA A 166 10.36 -32.45 3.16
C ALA A 166 9.13 -31.79 3.85
N SER A 167 9.02 -32.00 5.16
CA SER A 167 7.92 -31.44 5.94
C SER A 167 7.93 -29.91 5.92
N VAL A 168 6.78 -29.31 5.63
CA VAL A 168 6.59 -27.86 5.70
C VAL A 168 6.81 -27.35 7.13
N GLN A 169 6.41 -28.14 8.14
CA GLN A 169 6.66 -27.80 9.54
C GLN A 169 8.16 -27.79 9.84
N ALA A 170 8.91 -28.79 9.36
CA ALA A 170 10.36 -28.84 9.55
C ALA A 170 11.07 -27.66 8.87
N ALA A 171 10.58 -27.24 7.69
CA ALA A 171 11.08 -26.04 7.01
C ALA A 171 10.79 -24.76 7.82
N LEU A 172 9.58 -24.63 8.36
CA LEU A 172 9.23 -23.52 9.25
C LEU A 172 10.14 -23.50 10.49
N ASP A 173 10.28 -24.64 11.17
CA ASP A 173 11.13 -24.78 12.35
C ASP A 173 12.60 -24.47 12.05
N ALA A 174 13.08 -24.80 10.84
CA ALA A 174 14.43 -24.48 10.40
C ALA A 174 14.69 -22.98 10.31
N VAL A 175 13.79 -22.23 9.70
CA VAL A 175 13.92 -20.78 9.59
C VAL A 175 13.67 -20.10 10.93
N GLN A 176 12.71 -20.60 11.71
CA GLN A 176 12.39 -20.08 13.04
C GLN A 176 13.55 -20.22 14.03
N ARG A 177 14.40 -21.24 13.88
CA ARG A 177 15.62 -21.41 14.70
C ARG A 177 16.65 -20.30 14.48
N GLU A 178 16.76 -19.74 13.27
CA GLU A 178 17.65 -18.62 12.98
C GLU A 178 17.10 -17.27 13.50
N ALA A 179 15.78 -17.16 13.65
CA ALA A 179 15.12 -15.95 14.13
C ALA A 179 14.02 -16.27 15.16
N PRO A 180 14.39 -16.76 16.36
CA PRO A 180 13.44 -17.27 17.36
C PRO A 180 12.44 -16.23 17.85
N ASP A 181 12.81 -14.95 17.82
CA ASP A 181 11.97 -13.82 18.26
C ASP A 181 11.01 -13.30 17.17
N MET A 182 11.03 -13.87 15.97
CA MET A 182 10.13 -13.51 14.88
C MET A 182 8.91 -14.44 14.84
N LYS A 183 7.84 -14.03 14.17
CA LYS A 183 6.62 -14.83 14.00
C LYS A 183 6.45 -15.25 12.55
N PRO A 184 5.91 -16.45 12.28
CA PRO A 184 5.55 -16.85 10.91
C PRO A 184 4.52 -15.89 10.32
N GLN A 185 4.73 -15.44 9.08
CA GLN A 185 3.75 -14.64 8.33
C GLN A 185 3.15 -15.43 7.18
N PHE A 186 4.00 -15.97 6.30
CA PHE A 186 3.53 -16.85 5.23
C PHE A 186 4.65 -17.76 4.72
N ILE A 187 4.25 -18.83 4.04
CA ILE A 187 5.11 -19.81 3.40
C ILE A 187 4.68 -19.90 1.94
N ALA A 188 5.63 -19.68 1.03
CA ALA A 188 5.46 -19.87 -0.40
C ALA A 188 6.05 -21.24 -0.82
N PHE A 189 5.26 -22.00 -1.57
CA PHE A 189 5.65 -23.32 -2.06
C PHE A 189 6.52 -23.23 -3.31
N PRO A 190 7.36 -24.23 -3.61
CA PRO A 190 8.23 -24.19 -4.77
C PRO A 190 7.50 -23.87 -6.09
N GLY A 191 8.10 -22.97 -6.87
CA GLY A 191 7.64 -22.54 -8.19
C GLY A 191 6.68 -21.33 -8.20
N VAL A 192 6.29 -20.80 -7.03
CA VAL A 192 5.41 -19.62 -6.97
C VAL A 192 6.19 -18.32 -6.93
N VAL A 193 5.48 -17.19 -7.01
CA VAL A 193 6.00 -15.81 -7.09
C VAL A 193 7.11 -15.52 -6.07
N PHE A 194 7.03 -16.02 -4.85
CA PHE A 194 7.95 -15.67 -3.75
C PHE A 194 9.03 -16.73 -3.45
N SER A 195 9.19 -17.73 -4.32
CA SER A 195 10.13 -18.87 -4.12
C SER A 195 10.85 -19.22 -5.42
N SER A 196 11.96 -19.97 -5.32
CA SER A 196 12.55 -20.66 -6.48
C SER A 196 11.77 -21.94 -6.83
N HIS A 197 12.22 -22.72 -7.82
CA HIS A 197 11.51 -23.94 -8.26
C HIS A 197 11.64 -25.11 -7.27
N HIS A 198 12.56 -25.00 -6.29
CA HIS A 198 12.92 -26.06 -5.36
C HIS A 198 12.75 -25.71 -3.89
N HIS A 199 12.55 -24.44 -3.54
CA HIS A 199 12.55 -24.02 -2.14
C HIS A 199 11.15 -23.76 -1.59
N TYR A 200 10.94 -24.13 -0.34
CA TYR A 200 9.99 -23.45 0.51
C TYR A 200 10.57 -22.09 0.90
N ALA A 201 9.88 -20.99 0.59
CA ALA A 201 10.25 -19.68 1.09
C ALA A 201 9.37 -19.34 2.29
N VAL A 202 9.96 -19.37 3.49
CA VAL A 202 9.31 -19.10 4.77
C VAL A 202 9.58 -17.66 5.16
N PHE A 203 8.52 -16.85 5.25
CA PHE A 203 8.62 -15.45 5.63
C PHE A 203 8.23 -15.30 7.09
N LEU A 204 9.20 -14.87 7.89
CA LEU A 204 8.98 -14.43 9.26
C LEU A 204 8.79 -12.92 9.31
N LYS A 205 8.12 -12.42 10.34
CA LYS A 205 7.95 -11.01 10.64
C LYS A 205 8.31 -10.71 12.09
N GLY A 206 8.70 -9.48 12.41
CA GLY A 206 9.04 -9.14 13.79
C GLY A 206 7.85 -9.25 14.75
N ALA A 207 8.11 -9.65 16.01
CA ALA A 207 7.05 -9.89 16.99
C ALA A 207 6.48 -8.63 17.66
N THR A 208 7.14 -7.46 17.52
CA THR A 208 6.67 -6.19 18.11
C THR A 208 5.88 -5.35 17.11
N PRO A 209 5.04 -4.40 17.56
CA PRO A 209 4.35 -3.48 16.65
C PRO A 209 5.29 -2.77 15.67
N LEU A 210 6.46 -2.32 16.15
CA LEU A 210 7.46 -1.59 15.36
C LEU A 210 8.09 -2.46 14.27
N THR A 211 8.31 -3.74 14.56
CA THR A 211 8.97 -4.68 13.65
C THR A 211 8.00 -5.54 12.85
N SER A 212 6.68 -5.36 13.05
CA SER A 212 5.63 -6.24 12.50
C SER A 212 5.57 -6.27 10.97
N LYS A 213 6.20 -5.30 10.29
CA LYS A 213 6.29 -5.20 8.83
C LYS A 213 7.69 -5.51 8.29
N MET A 214 8.64 -5.82 9.16
CA MET A 214 9.98 -6.24 8.76
C MET A 214 9.95 -7.74 8.47
N LEU A 215 10.03 -8.10 7.18
CA LEU A 215 10.04 -9.49 6.75
C LEU A 215 11.45 -10.04 6.65
N LEU A 216 11.60 -11.29 7.08
CA LEU A 216 12.81 -12.08 6.93
C LEU A 216 12.45 -13.38 6.19
N PRO A 217 12.74 -13.48 4.88
CA PRO A 217 12.60 -14.72 4.14
C PRO A 217 13.77 -15.68 4.42
N GLY A 218 13.43 -16.92 4.75
CA GLY A 218 14.32 -18.08 4.73
C GLY A 218 13.93 -19.05 3.62
N PHE A 219 14.93 -19.59 2.92
CA PHE A 219 14.76 -20.51 1.81
C PHE A 219 15.23 -21.89 2.23
N VAL A 220 14.31 -22.85 2.25
CA VAL A 220 14.56 -24.24 2.63
C VAL A 220 14.38 -25.13 1.42
N ASP A 221 15.38 -25.93 1.08
CA ASP A 221 15.30 -26.91 0.00
C ASP A 221 14.17 -27.91 0.29
N ALA A 222 13.18 -27.99 -0.60
CA ALA A 222 11.97 -28.78 -0.39
C ALA A 222 12.19 -30.29 -0.57
N ALA A 223 13.32 -30.73 -1.13
CA ALA A 223 13.67 -32.14 -1.25
C ALA A 223 14.31 -32.67 0.04
N THR A 224 15.20 -31.88 0.64
CA THR A 224 16.05 -32.30 1.76
C THR A 224 15.62 -31.73 3.11
N GLY A 225 14.90 -30.61 3.12
CA GLY A 225 14.56 -29.86 4.33
C GLY A 225 15.73 -29.03 4.89
N ARG A 226 16.83 -28.91 4.16
CA ARG A 226 17.98 -28.10 4.54
C ARG A 226 17.67 -26.61 4.36
N LEU A 227 18.07 -25.80 5.33
CA LEU A 227 18.03 -24.34 5.22
C LEU A 227 19.22 -23.88 4.38
N ASP A 228 18.93 -23.24 3.26
CA ASP A 228 19.94 -22.83 2.27
C ASP A 228 20.34 -21.38 2.45
N ALA A 229 19.38 -20.52 2.80
CA ALA A 229 19.66 -19.12 3.06
C ALA A 229 18.60 -18.45 3.93
N VAL A 230 19.01 -17.38 4.61
CA VAL A 230 18.12 -16.40 5.24
C VAL A 230 18.59 -15.03 4.76
N VAL A 231 17.75 -14.34 3.98
CA VAL A 231 18.17 -13.12 3.28
C VAL A 231 17.33 -11.95 3.75
N PRO A 232 17.91 -10.89 4.35
CA PRO A 232 17.13 -9.74 4.78
C PRO A 232 16.51 -9.02 3.57
N MET A 233 15.30 -8.49 3.77
CA MET A 233 14.66 -7.68 2.73
C MET A 233 15.47 -6.42 2.44
N PRO A 234 15.69 -6.05 1.16
CA PRO A 234 16.36 -4.81 0.83
C PRO A 234 15.50 -3.60 1.22
N TRP A 235 16.15 -2.45 1.38
CA TRP A 235 15.52 -1.22 1.91
C TRP A 235 14.26 -0.79 1.14
N TYR A 236 14.21 -0.99 -0.18
CA TYR A 236 13.06 -0.61 -1.01
C TYR A 236 11.85 -1.53 -0.78
N MET A 237 12.06 -2.81 -0.46
CA MET A 237 11.00 -3.72 -0.03
C MET A 237 10.50 -3.34 1.35
N GLN A 238 11.41 -2.99 2.27
CA GLN A 238 11.04 -2.51 3.60
C GLN A 238 10.21 -1.21 3.53
N ALA A 239 10.61 -0.27 2.67
CA ALA A 239 9.86 0.96 2.44
C ALA A 239 8.45 0.70 1.91
N MET A 240 8.29 -0.24 0.96
CA MET A 240 6.99 -0.68 0.45
C MET A 240 6.14 -1.34 1.55
N LEU A 241 6.72 -2.19 2.38
CA LEU A 241 6.02 -2.86 3.48
C LEU A 241 5.62 -1.88 4.59
N LEU A 242 6.42 -0.83 4.82
CA LEU A 242 6.12 0.25 5.77
C LEU A 242 5.10 1.26 5.20
N ALA A 243 5.02 1.42 3.88
CA ALA A 243 4.02 2.28 3.25
C ALA A 243 2.60 1.78 3.52
N GLN A 244 2.39 0.47 3.55
CA GLN A 244 1.08 -0.15 3.82
C GLN A 244 0.45 0.33 5.14
N PRO A 245 1.07 0.14 6.32
CA PRO A 245 0.44 0.57 7.56
C PRO A 245 0.24 2.07 7.66
N LEU A 246 1.14 2.87 7.09
CA LEU A 246 1.03 4.33 7.06
C LEU A 246 -0.14 4.79 6.19
N HIS A 247 -0.39 4.13 5.06
CA HIS A 247 -1.53 4.41 4.21
C HIS A 247 -2.84 4.01 4.89
N PHE A 248 -2.91 2.80 5.47
CA PHE A 248 -4.14 2.23 6.02
C PHE A 248 -4.47 2.68 7.47
N GLY A 249 -3.51 3.26 8.19
CA GLY A 249 -3.67 3.60 9.61
C GLY A 249 -3.76 2.37 10.53
N ASN A 250 -3.23 1.22 10.12
CA ASN A 250 -3.44 -0.06 10.80
C ASN A 250 -2.38 -0.44 11.85
N TYR A 251 -1.85 0.55 12.58
CA TYR A 251 -0.78 0.36 13.58
C TYR A 251 -1.12 0.90 14.99
N GLY A 252 -2.18 1.70 15.12
CA GLY A 252 -2.64 2.23 16.42
C GLY A 252 -4.04 1.77 16.82
N GLY A 253 -4.47 0.61 16.31
CA GLY A 253 -5.77 0.01 16.63
C GLY A 253 -6.97 0.88 16.23
N LEU A 254 -8.06 0.80 17.00
CA LEU A 254 -9.31 1.52 16.70
C LEU A 254 -9.17 3.04 16.77
N ALA A 255 -8.39 3.57 17.73
CA ALA A 255 -8.17 5.00 17.86
C ALA A 255 -7.54 5.59 16.59
N MET A 256 -6.54 4.90 16.03
CA MET A 256 -5.91 5.31 14.77
C MET A 256 -6.89 5.30 13.61
N LYS A 257 -7.75 4.27 13.51
CA LYS A 257 -8.80 4.20 12.48
C LYS A 257 -9.79 5.36 12.58
N ILE A 258 -10.16 5.80 13.79
CA ILE A 258 -11.04 6.96 13.99
C ILE A 258 -10.35 8.24 13.52
N VAL A 259 -9.08 8.44 13.87
CA VAL A 259 -8.30 9.60 13.41
C VAL A 259 -8.19 9.62 11.89
N TRP A 260 -7.91 8.47 11.26
CA TRP A 260 -7.88 8.31 9.81
C TRP A 260 -9.22 8.68 9.19
N ALA A 261 -10.33 8.15 9.71
CA ALA A 261 -11.66 8.45 9.19
C ALA A 261 -12.02 9.96 9.29
N ILE A 262 -11.59 10.64 10.35
CA ILE A 262 -11.77 12.09 10.49
C ILE A 262 -10.97 12.82 9.41
N PHE A 263 -9.69 12.48 9.23
CA PHE A 263 -8.85 13.09 8.20
C PHE A 263 -9.32 12.80 6.78
N ASP A 264 -9.88 11.61 6.52
CA ASP A 264 -10.53 11.26 5.25
C ASP A 264 -11.71 12.20 4.99
N ILE A 265 -12.61 12.37 5.96
CA ILE A 265 -13.77 13.27 5.84
C ILE A 265 -13.30 14.72 5.60
N VAL A 266 -12.32 15.20 6.36
CA VAL A 266 -11.78 16.56 6.16
C VAL A 266 -11.16 16.70 4.76
N THR A 267 -10.43 15.69 4.29
CA THR A 267 -9.82 15.71 2.96
C THR A 267 -10.87 15.69 1.85
N ILE A 268 -11.97 14.94 2.01
CA ILE A 268 -13.12 15.00 1.09
C ILE A 268 -13.68 16.43 1.02
N ILE A 269 -13.80 17.12 2.17
CA ILE A 269 -14.24 18.52 2.22
C ILE A 269 -13.22 19.45 1.53
N VAL A 270 -11.91 19.23 1.71
CA VAL A 270 -10.85 19.98 1.02
C VAL A 270 -10.94 19.81 -0.49
N LEU A 271 -11.09 18.57 -0.98
CA LEU A 271 -11.26 18.28 -2.41
C LEU A 271 -12.51 18.94 -2.97
N GLY A 272 -13.66 18.80 -2.29
CA GLY A 272 -14.92 19.42 -2.70
C GLY A 272 -14.87 20.96 -2.71
N SER A 273 -14.22 21.56 -1.71
CA SER A 273 -14.02 23.01 -1.65
C SER A 273 -13.06 23.51 -2.73
N GLY A 274 -12.01 22.75 -3.04
CA GLY A 274 -11.09 23.04 -4.14
C GLY A 274 -11.80 23.04 -5.49
N LEU A 275 -12.61 22.00 -5.75
CA LEU A 275 -13.43 21.91 -6.97
C LEU A 275 -14.43 23.07 -7.08
N TYR A 276 -15.10 23.40 -5.98
CA TYR A 276 -16.01 24.55 -5.92
C TYR A 276 -15.31 25.88 -6.24
N LEU A 277 -14.13 26.11 -5.67
CA LEU A 277 -13.33 27.33 -5.91
C LEU A 277 -12.82 27.41 -7.34
N TRP A 278 -12.49 26.26 -7.94
CA TRP A 278 -12.09 26.15 -9.34
C TRP A 278 -13.26 26.46 -10.29
N LEU A 279 -14.42 25.83 -10.09
CA LEU A 279 -15.62 26.07 -10.90
C LEU A 279 -16.15 27.51 -10.80
N ARG A 280 -15.98 28.15 -9.63
CA ARG A 280 -16.40 29.54 -9.40
C ARG A 280 -15.32 30.57 -9.74
N ARG A 281 -14.24 30.18 -10.43
CA ARG A 281 -13.24 31.12 -10.93
C ARG A 281 -13.87 31.94 -12.06
N ARG A 282 -14.25 33.19 -11.76
CA ARG A 282 -14.50 34.24 -12.78
C ARG A 282 -13.22 35.06 -12.93
N GLY A 283 -12.75 35.26 -14.15
CA GLY A 283 -11.62 36.16 -14.41
C GLY A 283 -10.25 35.55 -14.08
N GLY A 284 -9.78 34.56 -14.84
CA GLY A 284 -8.38 34.11 -14.70
C GLY A 284 -7.36 35.24 -14.96
N PRO A 285 -6.06 35.05 -14.65
CA PRO A 285 -5.00 35.97 -15.06
C PRO A 285 -5.04 36.26 -16.57
N SER A 286 -5.53 35.31 -17.36
CA SER A 286 -5.85 35.47 -18.78
C SER A 286 -6.97 36.48 -19.03
N ASP A 287 -8.10 36.41 -18.33
CA ASP A 287 -9.18 37.41 -18.44
C ASP A 287 -8.76 38.78 -17.90
N GLN A 288 -7.93 38.84 -16.86
CA GLN A 288 -7.36 40.09 -16.37
C GLN A 288 -6.37 40.69 -17.37
N ARG A 289 -5.49 39.90 -17.97
CA ARG A 289 -4.59 40.35 -19.05
C ARG A 289 -5.36 40.74 -20.30
N VAL A 290 -6.41 40.00 -20.68
CA VAL A 290 -7.30 40.36 -21.79
C VAL A 290 -8.00 41.67 -21.49
N ARG A 291 -8.51 41.88 -20.27
CA ARG A 291 -9.06 43.18 -19.87
C ARG A 291 -8.01 44.28 -19.86
N GLU A 292 -6.80 44.05 -19.38
CA GLU A 292 -5.72 45.04 -19.42
C GLU A 292 -5.33 45.41 -20.84
N VAL A 293 -5.25 44.43 -21.76
CA VAL A 293 -4.97 44.66 -23.19
C VAL A 293 -6.13 45.40 -23.87
N VAL A 294 -7.37 45.03 -23.59
CA VAL A 294 -8.56 45.71 -24.14
C VAL A 294 -8.64 47.16 -23.61
N MET A 295 -8.44 47.38 -22.31
CA MET A 295 -8.43 48.71 -21.71
C MET A 295 -7.24 49.56 -22.21
N ALA A 296 -6.08 48.95 -22.48
CA ALA A 296 -4.93 49.64 -23.06
C ALA A 296 -5.15 50.01 -24.54
N GLY A 297 -5.93 49.23 -25.27
CA GLY A 297 -6.30 49.50 -26.66
C GLY A 297 -7.43 50.54 -26.83
N GLU A 298 -8.26 50.76 -25.82
CA GLU A 298 -9.32 51.77 -25.82
C GLU A 298 -8.83 53.19 -25.46
N ILE A 299 -7.61 53.31 -24.91
CA ILE A 299 -7.00 54.58 -24.50
C ILE A 299 -6.01 55.12 -25.56
N ALA A 300 -5.70 54.34 -26.60
CA ALA A 300 -4.84 54.71 -27.73
C ALA A 300 -5.66 55.20 -28.94
#